data_AF-A0A939APH5-F1
#
_entry.id   AF-A0A939APH5-F1
#
_cell.length_a   1.000
_cell.length_b   1.000
_cell.length_c   1.000
_cell.angle_alpha   90.00
_cell.angle_beta   90.00
_cell.angle_gamma   90.00
#
_symmetry.space_group_name_H-M   'P 1'
#
loop_
_entity.id
_entity.type
_entity.pdbx_description
1 polymer ?
#
loop_
_entity_poly.entity_id
_entity_poly.type
_entity_poly.pdbx_seq_one_letter_code
_entity_poly.pdbx_strand_id
1 'polypeptide(L)'
;MSQREVLLLLAHVQFCAPCRRRLLADPDAVFTGRALTSAEKETLKKISEDDFLTPDLLARAAGAAAAELDEYKDHPIARLRHL
;
A
#
# COMPACT_ATOMS: atom_id res chain seq x y z
N MET A 1 14.84 -2.25 -8.87
CA MET A 1 13.82 -1.20 -8.82
C MET A 1 13.18 -1.29 -7.45
N SER A 2 13.30 -0.28 -6.59
CA SER A 2 12.82 -0.38 -5.21
C SER A 2 11.30 -0.18 -5.16
N GLN A 3 10.58 -1.12 -4.55
CA GLN A 3 9.12 -1.07 -4.32
C GLN A 3 8.72 -0.02 -3.27
N ARG A 4 9.53 1.03 -3.09
CA ARG A 4 9.42 1.98 -1.97
C ARG A 4 8.07 2.69 -1.95
N GLU A 5 7.56 3.09 -3.10
CA GLU A 5 6.28 3.81 -3.19
C GLU A 5 5.10 2.89 -2.85
N VAL A 6 5.16 1.62 -3.25
CA VAL A 6 4.20 0.58 -2.86
C VAL A 6 4.22 0.38 -1.35
N LEU A 7 5.41 0.18 -0.76
CA LEU A 7 5.54 -0.04 0.68
C LEU A 7 5.05 1.15 1.50
N LEU A 8 5.34 2.39 1.06
CA LEU A 8 4.81 3.60 1.70
C LEU A 8 3.28 3.67 1.64
N LEU A 9 2.69 3.31 0.49
CA LEU A 9 1.25 3.27 0.31
C LEU A 9 0.61 2.26 1.26
N LEU A 10 1.13 1.03 1.27
CA LEU A 10 0.63 -0.09 2.05
C LEU A 10 0.77 0.15 3.55
N ALA A 11 1.93 0.66 3.99
CA ALA A 11 2.14 1.04 5.38
C ALA A 11 1.10 2.09 5.82
N HIS A 12 0.74 3.06 4.96
CA HIS A 12 -0.30 4.03 5.28
C HIS A 12 -1.70 3.40 5.33
N VAL A 13 -2.11 2.67 4.28
CA VAL A 13 -3.48 2.11 4.20
C VAL A 13 -3.74 1.02 5.24
N GLN A 14 -2.69 0.35 5.74
CA GLN A 14 -2.82 -0.61 6.83
C GLN A 14 -3.38 0.04 8.10
N PHE A 15 -2.99 1.28 8.40
CA PHE A 15 -3.41 1.98 9.62
C PHE A 15 -4.45 3.09 9.38
N CYS A 16 -4.73 3.45 8.12
CA CYS A 16 -5.68 4.49 7.77
C CYS A 16 -6.91 3.91 7.04
N ALA A 17 -7.96 3.59 7.80
CA ALA A 17 -9.22 3.06 7.26
C ALA A 17 -9.88 3.93 6.16
N PRO A 18 -9.85 5.27 6.21
CA PRO A 18 -10.30 6.12 5.09
C PRO A 18 -9.54 5.85 3.79
N CYS A 19 -8.21 5.80 3.87
CA CYS A 19 -7.34 5.61 2.72
C CYS A 19 -7.40 4.17 2.17
N ARG A 20 -7.56 3.18 3.05
CA ARG A 20 -7.87 1.79 2.66
C ARG A 20 -9.16 1.72 1.85
N ARG A 21 -10.25 2.32 2.34
CA ARG A 21 -11.52 2.36 1.61
C ARG A 21 -11.37 3.01 0.24
N ARG A 22 -10.59 4.08 0.15
CA ARG A 22 -10.32 4.77 -1.12
C ARG A 22 -9.52 3.89 -2.08
N LEU A 23 -8.49 3.19 -1.59
CA LEU A 23 -7.69 2.26 -2.39
C LEU A 23 -8.55 1.10 -2.92
N LEU A 24 -9.44 0.54 -2.11
CA LEU A 24 -10.33 -0.56 -2.51
C LEU A 24 -11.45 -0.11 -3.45
N ALA A 25 -11.96 1.12 -3.29
CA ALA A 25 -13.05 1.64 -4.11
C ALA A 25 -12.58 2.17 -5.47
N ASP A 26 -11.47 2.91 -5.49
CA ASP A 26 -10.89 3.48 -6.70
C ASP A 26 -9.35 3.54 -6.59
N PRO A 27 -8.66 2.42 -6.92
CA PRO A 27 -7.22 2.35 -6.87
C PRO A 27 -6.54 3.35 -7.81
N ASP A 28 -7.13 3.60 -8.98
CA ASP A 28 -6.54 4.48 -10.00
C ASP A 28 -6.50 5.95 -9.55
N ALA A 29 -7.53 6.41 -8.84
CA ALA A 29 -7.50 7.73 -8.20
C ALA A 29 -6.38 7.85 -7.16
N VAL A 30 -6.07 6.77 -6.42
CA VAL A 30 -4.99 6.73 -5.42
C VAL A 30 -3.60 6.72 -6.06
N PHE A 31 -3.46 6.13 -7.25
CA PHE A 31 -2.17 6.05 -7.97
C PHE A 31 -1.80 7.34 -8.70
N THR A 32 -2.78 8.23 -8.92
CA THR A 32 -2.57 9.48 -9.64
C THR A 32 -1.52 10.34 -8.93
N GLY A 33 -0.45 10.72 -9.64
CA GLY A 33 0.66 11.50 -9.10
C GLY A 33 1.70 10.71 -8.31
N ARG A 34 1.61 9.38 -8.25
CA ARG A 34 2.62 8.50 -7.62
C ARG A 34 3.57 7.90 -8.65
N ALA A 35 4.81 7.70 -8.23
CA ALA A 35 5.85 7.03 -9.01
C ALA A 35 5.67 5.50 -8.97
N LEU A 36 4.51 5.00 -9.40
CA LEU A 36 4.20 3.58 -9.50
C LEU A 36 4.34 3.11 -10.96
N THR A 37 5.06 2.02 -11.15
CA THR A 37 5.13 1.28 -12.43
C THR A 37 3.81 0.58 -12.73
N SER A 38 3.60 0.17 -13.99
CA SER A 38 2.41 -0.57 -14.39
C SER A 38 2.25 -1.88 -13.62
N ALA A 39 3.34 -2.61 -13.38
CA ALA A 39 3.34 -3.85 -12.61
C ALA A 39 2.92 -3.62 -11.15
N GLU A 40 3.43 -2.57 -10.52
CA GLU A 40 3.05 -2.23 -9.14
C GLU A 40 1.58 -1.83 -9.02
N LYS A 41 1.06 -1.08 -10.01
CA LYS A 41 -0.37 -0.76 -10.07
C LYS A 41 -1.23 -2.00 -10.21
N GLU A 42 -0.84 -2.94 -11.08
CA GLU A 42 -1.56 -4.21 -11.24
C GLU A 42 -1.57 -5.03 -9.96
N THR A 43 -0.45 -5.07 -9.23
CA THR A 43 -0.39 -5.72 -7.92
C THR A 43 -1.31 -5.05 -6.91
N LEU A 44 -1.26 -3.72 -6.79
CA LEU A 44 -2.09 -2.96 -5.86
C LEU A 44 -3.60 -3.06 -6.17
N LYS A 45 -3.98 -3.22 -7.45
CA LYS A 45 -5.38 -3.44 -7.86
C LYS A 45 -5.93 -4.81 -7.47
N LYS A 46 -5.06 -5.79 -7.22
CA LYS A 46 -5.46 -7.14 -6.80
C LYS A 46 -5.64 -7.26 -5.29
N ILE A 47 -5.23 -6.25 -4.53
CA ILE A 47 -5.38 -6.21 -3.07
C ILE A 47 -6.86 -6.09 -2.74
N SER A 48 -7.30 -6.96 -1.86
CA SER A 48 -8.65 -7.08 -1.34
C SER A 48 -8.70 -6.70 0.13
N GLU A 49 -9.91 -6.63 0.70
CA GLU A 49 -10.07 -6.36 2.12
C GLU A 49 -9.47 -7.48 3.01
N ASP A 50 -9.48 -8.73 2.53
CA ASP A 50 -8.93 -9.90 3.23
C ASP A 50 -7.41 -9.81 3.41
N ASP A 51 -6.71 -9.14 2.49
CA ASP A 51 -5.26 -8.94 2.59
C ASP A 51 -4.88 -8.02 3.76
N PHE A 52 -5.80 -7.19 4.25
CA PHE A 52 -5.58 -6.31 5.40
C PHE A 52 -5.73 -7.01 6.76
N LEU A 53 -6.11 -8.29 6.79
CA LEU A 53 -6.29 -9.04 8.04
C LEU A 53 -4.99 -9.14 8.85
N THR A 54 -3.86 -9.29 8.17
CA THR A 54 -2.53 -9.25 8.81
C THR A 54 -1.52 -8.50 7.94
N PRO A 55 -0.52 -7.83 8.53
CA PRO A 55 0.55 -7.19 7.76
C PRO A 55 1.31 -8.14 6.83
N ASP A 56 1.42 -9.42 7.21
CA ASP A 56 2.06 -10.46 6.40
C ASP A 56 1.25 -10.79 5.14
N LEU A 57 -0.09 -10.89 5.24
CA LEU A 57 -0.95 -11.09 4.08
C LEU A 57 -0.86 -9.90 3.11
N LEU A 58 -0.89 -8.67 3.64
CA LEU A 58 -0.78 -7.47 2.82
C LEU A 58 0.56 -7.38 2.09
N ALA A 59 1.66 -7.68 2.77
CA ALA A 59 2.99 -7.69 2.17
C ALA A 59 3.10 -8.75 1.07
N ARG A 60 2.57 -9.95 1.30
CA ARG A 60 2.56 -11.04 0.30
C ARG A 60 1.71 -10.68 -0.92
N ALA A 61 0.54 -10.08 -0.73
CA ALA A 61 -0.31 -9.60 -1.82
C ALA A 61 0.41 -8.54 -2.68
N ALA A 62 1.31 -7.77 -2.07
CA ALA A 62 2.16 -6.79 -2.73
C ALA A 62 3.44 -7.36 -3.37
N GLY A 63 3.73 -8.65 -3.16
CA GLY A 63 4.99 -9.28 -3.58
C GLY A 63 6.21 -8.76 -2.83
N ALA A 64 6.02 -8.33 -1.58
CA ALA A 64 7.06 -7.83 -0.68
C ALA A 64 7.18 -8.71 0.58
N ALA A 65 8.29 -8.58 1.31
CA ALA A 65 8.45 -9.23 2.61
C ALA A 65 7.74 -8.42 3.70
N ALA A 66 7.14 -9.10 4.69
CA ALA A 66 6.48 -8.45 5.83
C ALA A 66 7.45 -7.51 6.61
N ALA A 67 8.72 -7.90 6.69
CA ALA A 67 9.77 -7.08 7.31
C ALA A 67 9.95 -5.73 6.60
N GLU A 68 9.85 -5.70 5.27
CA GLU A 68 9.93 -4.45 4.51
C GLU A 68 8.74 -3.55 4.83
N LEU A 69 7.53 -4.10 4.95
CA LEU A 69 6.35 -3.31 5.30
C LEU A 69 6.46 -2.70 6.71
N ASP A 70 6.99 -3.46 7.67
CA ASP A 70 7.22 -3.00 9.05
C ASP A 70 8.26 -1.86 9.12
N GLU A 71 9.29 -1.84 8.28
CA GLU A 71 10.24 -0.74 8.20
C GLU A 71 9.58 0.61 7.81
N TYR A 72 8.49 0.57 7.03
CA TYR A 72 7.76 1.76 6.60
C TYR A 72 6.61 2.15 7.53
N LYS A 73 6.25 1.33 8.53
CA LYS A 73 5.15 1.58 9.48
C LYS A 73 5.31 2.87 10.28
N ASP A 74 6.55 3.20 10.65
CA ASP A 74 6.88 4.43 11.39
C ASP A 74 7.40 5.54 10.48
N HIS A 75 7.36 5.35 9.16
CA HIS A 75 7.91 6.33 8.22
C HIS A 75 7.04 7.62 8.24
N PRO A 76 7.63 8.81 8.47
CA PRO A 76 6.87 10.07 8.65
C PRO A 76 5.92 10.39 7.49
N ILE A 77 6.36 10.08 6.27
CA ILE A 77 5.58 10.27 5.03
C ILE A 77 4.33 9.37 5.01
N ALA A 78 4.40 8.17 5.58
CA ALA A 78 3.27 7.24 5.65
C ALA A 78 2.27 7.62 6.77
N ARG A 79 2.56 8.58 7.66
CA ARG A 79 1.62 9.01 8.70
C ARG A 79 0.86 10.30 8.37
N LEU A 80 1.49 11.23 7.66
CA LEU A 80 0.95 12.60 7.52
C LEU A 80 0.13 12.83 6.24
N ARG A 81 0.15 11.91 5.28
CA ARG A 81 -0.41 12.13 3.94
C ARG A 81 -1.60 11.21 3.69
N HIS A 82 -2.82 11.73 3.85
CA HIS A 82 -4.01 11.05 3.34
C HIS A 82 -3.94 10.93 1.81
N LEU A 83 -4.42 9.79 1.29
CA LEU A 83 -4.46 9.43 -0.12
C LEU A 83 -5.69 10.02 -0.80
#